data_AF-A1DYS9-F1
#
_entry.id   AF-A1DYS9-F1
#
_cell.length_a   1.000
_cell.length_b   1.000
_cell.length_c   1.000
_cell.angle_alpha   90.00
_cell.angle_beta   90.00
_cell.angle_gamma   90.00
#
_symmetry.space_group_name_H-M   'P 1'
#
loop_
_entity.id
_entity.type
_entity.pdbx_description
1 polymer ?
#
loop_
_entity_poly.entity_id
_entity_poly.type
_entity_poly.pdbx_seq_one_letter_code
_entity_poly.pdbx_strand_id
1 'polypeptide(L)'
;GELLRGGICHSVQLTAAISNGCIKNGKHNIFIIGDSYAAALFNRLSHYIDNKGSDYIISQMTDGNAPPLFVDGKDDLQRSVITLNNNRINEIKRVQPEVVLLTWSVRGTNGVHDKKLAIDALSLTIKKIKEASPDSRIVFIGPVP
;
A
#
# COMPACT_ATOMS: atom_id res chain seq x y z
N GLY A 1 11.38 -3.36 -11.11
CA GLY A 1 11.29 -3.06 -12.55
C GLY A 1 10.38 -1.87 -12.80
N GLU A 2 10.41 -1.32 -14.01
CA GLU A 2 9.67 -0.11 -14.41
C GLU A 2 8.16 -0.24 -14.18
N LEU A 3 7.57 -1.40 -14.50
CA LEU A 3 6.13 -1.66 -14.35
C LEU A 3 5.60 -1.45 -12.93
N LEU A 4 6.44 -1.61 -11.90
CA LEU A 4 6.05 -1.44 -10.50
C LEU A 4 6.51 -0.11 -9.91
N ARG A 5 7.20 0.73 -10.71
CA ARG A 5 7.95 1.91 -10.25
C ARG A 5 9.05 1.54 -9.23
N GLY A 6 9.71 0.40 -9.47
CA GLY A 6 10.81 -0.10 -8.63
C GLY A 6 11.97 0.88 -8.59
N GLY A 7 12.51 1.15 -7.40
CA GLY A 7 13.57 2.14 -7.19
C GLY A 7 13.07 3.59 -7.14
N ILE A 8 11.78 3.84 -7.41
CA ILE A 8 11.15 5.16 -7.31
C ILE A 8 10.18 5.20 -6.12
N CYS A 9 9.13 4.36 -6.16
CA CYS A 9 8.11 4.24 -5.11
C CYS A 9 7.92 2.81 -4.60
N HIS A 10 8.49 1.82 -5.30
CA HIS A 10 8.43 0.41 -4.91
C HIS A 10 9.81 -0.09 -4.45
N SER A 11 9.85 -0.71 -3.27
CA SER A 11 11.07 -1.21 -2.61
C SER A 11 12.16 -0.13 -2.46
N VAL A 12 11.81 0.97 -1.79
CA VAL A 12 12.71 2.11 -1.54
C VAL A 12 12.70 2.53 -0.07
N GLN A 13 13.74 3.24 0.37
CA GLN A 13 13.76 3.86 1.70
C GLN A 13 12.71 4.97 1.81
N LEU A 14 12.19 5.21 3.01
CA LEU A 14 11.12 6.21 3.25
C LEU A 14 11.52 7.62 2.77
N THR A 15 12.75 8.04 3.04
CA THR A 15 13.27 9.35 2.61
C THR A 15 13.26 9.49 1.08
N ALA A 16 13.63 8.43 0.36
CA ALA A 16 13.58 8.41 -1.10
C ALA A 16 12.13 8.44 -1.61
N ALA A 17 11.21 7.68 -0.99
CA ALA A 17 9.79 7.71 -1.35
C ALA A 17 9.18 9.11 -1.21
N ILE A 18 9.51 9.83 -0.13
CA ILE A 18 9.06 11.21 0.09
C ILE A 18 9.67 12.14 -0.96
N SER A 19 10.99 12.08 -1.17
CA SER A 19 11.71 12.93 -2.14
C SER A 19 11.22 12.73 -3.58
N ASN A 20 10.93 11.49 -3.97
CA ASN A 20 10.37 11.15 -5.28
C ASN A 20 8.89 11.51 -5.44
N GLY A 21 8.27 12.10 -4.42
CA GLY A 21 6.88 12.50 -4.43
C GLY A 21 5.91 11.32 -4.50
N CYS A 22 6.25 10.17 -3.92
CA CYS A 22 5.39 8.99 -3.88
C CYS A 22 4.22 9.16 -2.89
N ILE A 23 4.30 10.12 -1.98
CA ILE A 23 3.29 10.38 -0.95
C ILE A 23 2.75 11.80 -1.14
N LYS A 24 1.56 11.92 -1.71
CA LYS A 24 0.88 13.18 -2.02
C LYS A 24 0.01 13.66 -0.86
N ASN A 25 -0.16 14.97 -0.72
CA ASN A 25 -0.99 15.64 0.30
C ASN A 25 -2.16 16.46 -0.30
N GLY A 26 -2.58 16.14 -1.52
CA GLY A 26 -3.71 16.80 -2.19
C GLY A 26 -5.06 16.15 -1.89
N LYS A 27 -6.14 16.84 -2.27
CA LYS A 27 -7.50 16.27 -2.30
C LYS A 27 -7.58 15.11 -3.31
N HIS A 28 -8.60 14.26 -3.18
CA HIS A 28 -8.86 13.14 -4.10
C HIS A 28 -7.69 12.15 -4.23
N ASN A 29 -7.00 11.92 -3.10
CA ASN A 29 -5.84 11.03 -3.04
C ASN A 29 -6.23 9.56 -2.82
N ILE A 30 -5.78 8.69 -3.72
CA ILE A 30 -5.81 7.23 -3.58
C ILE A 30 -4.43 6.75 -3.14
N PHE A 31 -4.35 6.22 -1.94
CA PHE A 31 -3.12 5.74 -1.33
C PHE A 31 -3.00 4.23 -1.48
N ILE A 32 -2.11 3.77 -2.37
CA ILE A 32 -1.84 2.35 -2.60
C ILE A 32 -0.83 1.83 -1.58
N ILE A 33 -1.20 0.77 -0.86
CA ILE A 33 -0.31 0.04 0.05
C ILE A 33 -0.37 -1.48 -0.20
N GLY A 34 0.76 -2.16 0.01
CA GLY A 34 0.84 -3.61 -0.05
C GLY A 34 2.16 -4.10 -0.63
N ASP A 35 2.16 -5.33 -1.15
CA ASP A 35 3.32 -5.91 -1.81
C ASP A 35 3.36 -5.59 -3.32
N SER A 36 4.11 -6.37 -4.10
CA SER A 36 4.20 -6.22 -5.55
C SER A 36 2.85 -6.35 -6.28
N TYR A 37 1.85 -7.06 -5.71
CA TYR A 37 0.50 -7.12 -6.29
C TYR A 37 -0.19 -5.76 -6.18
N ALA A 38 0.00 -5.04 -5.08
CA ALA A 38 -0.51 -3.69 -4.94
C ALA A 38 0.21 -2.71 -5.87
N ALA A 39 1.53 -2.86 -6.03
CA ALA A 39 2.30 -2.04 -6.97
C ALA A 39 1.81 -2.21 -8.42
N ALA A 40 1.39 -3.43 -8.80
CA ALA A 40 0.87 -3.72 -10.14
C ALA A 40 -0.45 -2.98 -10.48
N LEU A 41 -1.19 -2.51 -9.47
CA LEU A 41 -2.42 -1.73 -9.67
C LEU A 41 -2.14 -0.33 -10.23
N PHE A 42 -0.94 0.22 -9.99
CA PHE A 42 -0.61 1.61 -10.29
C PHE A 42 -0.89 1.97 -11.75
N ASN A 43 -0.34 1.20 -12.70
CA ASN A 43 -0.38 1.56 -14.13
C ASN A 43 -1.82 1.65 -14.65
N ARG A 44 -2.67 0.69 -14.30
CA ARG A 44 -4.06 0.66 -14.78
C ARG A 44 -4.92 1.70 -14.08
N LEU A 45 -4.66 2.00 -12.80
CA LEU A 45 -5.33 3.09 -12.11
C LEU A 45 -4.95 4.46 -12.69
N SER A 46 -3.64 4.71 -12.92
CA SER A 46 -3.16 5.95 -13.54
C SER A 46 -3.79 6.14 -14.92
N HIS A 47 -3.71 5.14 -15.79
CA HIS A 47 -4.33 5.17 -17.11
C HIS A 47 -5.84 5.41 -17.06
N TYR A 48 -6.55 4.87 -16.06
CA TYR A 48 -7.98 5.11 -15.89
C TYR A 48 -8.27 6.57 -15.50
N ILE A 49 -7.52 7.13 -14.56
CA ILE A 49 -7.64 8.53 -14.13
C ILE A 49 -7.40 9.47 -15.31
N ASP A 50 -6.31 9.25 -16.06
CA ASP A 50 -5.92 10.06 -17.21
C ASP A 50 -7.01 10.04 -18.30
N ASN A 51 -7.50 8.85 -18.67
CA ASN A 51 -8.52 8.70 -19.70
C ASN A 51 -9.89 9.28 -19.31
N LYS A 52 -10.16 9.42 -18.02
CA LYS A 52 -11.39 10.04 -17.52
C LYS A 52 -11.24 11.55 -17.29
N GLY A 53 -10.03 12.11 -17.45
CA GLY A 53 -9.76 13.51 -17.10
C GLY A 53 -10.05 13.80 -15.63
N SER A 54 -9.85 12.80 -14.76
CA SER A 54 -10.14 12.91 -13.33
C SER A 54 -9.03 13.68 -12.61
N ASP A 55 -9.37 14.41 -11.57
CA ASP A 55 -8.47 15.15 -10.69
C ASP A 55 -7.92 14.30 -9.52
N TYR A 56 -8.25 13.01 -9.49
CA TYR A 56 -7.71 12.09 -8.50
C TYR A 56 -6.19 11.92 -8.67
N ILE A 57 -5.49 11.81 -7.55
CA ILE A 57 -4.03 11.60 -7.50
C ILE A 57 -3.69 10.29 -6.80
N ILE A 58 -2.51 9.74 -7.09
CA ILE A 58 -2.07 8.45 -6.53
C ILE A 58 -0.83 8.64 -5.64
N SER A 59 -0.96 8.24 -4.38
CA SER A 59 0.15 7.91 -3.49
C SER A 59 0.48 6.42 -3.58
N GLN A 60 1.75 6.04 -3.42
CA GLN A 60 2.20 4.64 -3.42
C GLN A 60 3.27 4.39 -2.36
N MET A 61 3.03 3.41 -1.48
CA MET A 61 4.05 2.81 -0.61
C MET A 61 3.93 1.29 -0.66
N THR A 62 4.75 0.66 -1.50
CA THR A 62 4.69 -0.78 -1.75
C THR A 62 6.07 -1.37 -1.74
N ASP A 63 6.23 -2.60 -1.25
CA ASP A 63 7.54 -3.25 -1.19
C ASP A 63 7.39 -4.76 -1.43
N GLY A 64 8.31 -5.35 -2.19
CA GLY A 64 8.29 -6.78 -2.49
C GLY A 64 8.34 -7.63 -1.22
N ASN A 65 7.53 -8.69 -1.17
CA ASN A 65 7.31 -9.50 0.03
C ASN A 65 6.82 -8.76 1.28
N ALA A 66 6.29 -7.53 1.19
CA ALA A 66 5.77 -6.79 2.34
C ALA A 66 4.25 -6.52 2.23
N PRO A 67 3.39 -7.52 2.51
CA PRO A 67 1.94 -7.35 2.49
C PRO A 67 1.49 -6.29 3.50
N PRO A 68 0.27 -5.73 3.36
CA PRO A 68 -0.29 -4.76 4.30
C PRO A 68 -0.81 -5.47 5.57
N LEU A 69 -0.01 -6.38 6.13
CA LEU A 69 -0.29 -7.21 7.30
C LEU A 69 0.88 -7.07 8.29
N PHE A 70 0.58 -6.97 9.58
CA PHE A 70 1.58 -6.83 10.65
C PHE A 70 2.16 -8.18 11.06
N VAL A 71 2.86 -8.83 10.14
CA VAL A 71 3.53 -10.12 10.34
C VAL A 71 5.01 -9.95 10.63
N ASP A 72 5.57 -10.80 11.49
CA ASP A 72 7.02 -10.84 11.72
C ASP A 72 7.72 -11.53 10.55
N GLY A 73 8.23 -10.72 9.64
CA GLY A 73 8.86 -11.16 8.40
C GLY A 73 9.72 -10.07 7.81
N LYS A 74 10.42 -10.42 6.72
CA LYS A 74 11.31 -9.50 6.01
C LYS A 74 10.88 -9.31 4.56
N ASP A 75 11.00 -8.08 4.08
CA ASP A 75 10.85 -7.76 2.66
C ASP A 75 12.07 -8.26 1.84
N ASP A 76 12.04 -8.06 0.52
CA ASP A 76 13.15 -8.47 -0.36
C ASP A 76 14.50 -7.79 -0.01
N LEU A 77 14.46 -6.62 0.64
CA LEU A 77 15.62 -5.85 1.09
C LEU A 77 16.01 -6.15 2.55
N GLN A 78 15.48 -7.23 3.13
CA GLN A 78 15.77 -7.68 4.51
C GLN A 78 15.30 -6.72 5.62
N ARG A 79 14.36 -5.81 5.32
CA ARG A 79 13.74 -4.87 6.26
C ARG A 79 12.51 -5.51 6.90
N SER A 80 12.22 -5.14 8.14
CA SER A 80 11.04 -5.64 8.86
C SER A 80 9.74 -5.19 8.20
N VAL A 81 8.84 -6.15 7.91
CA VAL A 81 7.50 -5.90 7.37
C VAL A 81 6.66 -5.08 8.35
N ILE A 82 6.81 -5.29 9.66
CA ILE A 82 6.14 -4.49 10.71
C ILE A 82 6.59 -3.03 10.61
N THR A 83 7.90 -2.77 10.51
CA THR A 83 8.43 -1.41 10.38
C THR A 83 7.92 -0.71 9.12
N LEU A 84 7.89 -1.42 7.99
CA LEU A 84 7.34 -0.87 6.73
C LEU A 84 5.86 -0.51 6.88
N ASN A 85 5.06 -1.38 7.51
CA ASN A 85 3.64 -1.11 7.74
C ASN A 85 3.41 0.02 8.75
N ASN A 86 4.24 0.16 9.80
CA ASN A 86 4.18 1.33 10.68
C ASN A 86 4.44 2.63 9.92
N ASN A 87 5.43 2.65 9.02
CA ASN A 87 5.69 3.82 8.18
C ASN A 87 4.50 4.15 7.27
N ARG A 88 3.88 3.13 6.64
CA ARG A 88 2.67 3.32 5.82
C ARG A 88 1.54 3.96 6.63
N ILE A 89 1.27 3.49 7.85
CA ILE A 89 0.26 4.08 8.74
C ILE A 89 0.60 5.52 9.13
N ASN A 90 1.86 5.82 9.42
CA ASN A 90 2.30 7.18 9.73
C ASN A 90 2.09 8.16 8.56
N GLU A 91 2.38 7.72 7.34
CA GLU A 91 2.16 8.55 6.15
C GLU A 91 0.67 8.73 5.84
N ILE A 92 -0.15 7.68 6.00
CA ILE A 92 -1.61 7.78 5.92
C ILE A 92 -2.14 8.80 6.95
N LYS A 93 -1.65 8.75 8.20
CA LYS A 93 -1.98 9.73 9.24
C LYS A 93 -1.58 11.14 8.84
N ARG A 94 -0.43 11.31 8.20
CA ARG A 94 0.09 12.63 7.81
C ARG A 94 -0.71 13.27 6.69
N VAL A 95 -1.12 12.49 5.68
CA VAL A 95 -1.75 13.05 4.46
C VAL A 95 -3.27 12.92 4.40
N GLN A 96 -3.87 12.13 5.31
CA GLN A 96 -5.33 11.93 5.39
C GLN A 96 -5.96 11.64 4.02
N PRO A 97 -5.56 10.53 3.34
CA PRO A 97 -6.01 10.26 1.98
C PRO A 97 -7.52 9.98 1.94
N GLU A 98 -8.16 10.27 0.81
CA GLU A 98 -9.59 9.99 0.64
C GLU A 98 -9.85 8.47 0.56
N VAL A 99 -8.94 7.74 -0.07
CA VAL A 99 -9.02 6.27 -0.22
C VAL A 99 -7.67 5.64 0.15
N VAL A 100 -7.71 4.58 0.95
CA VAL A 100 -6.59 3.63 1.11
C VAL A 100 -6.94 2.36 0.34
N LEU A 101 -6.16 2.09 -0.71
CA LEU A 101 -6.33 0.95 -1.62
C LEU A 101 -5.27 -0.11 -1.31
N LEU A 102 -5.69 -1.32 -1.00
CA LEU A 102 -4.78 -2.38 -0.58
C LEU A 102 -5.07 -3.73 -1.24
N THR A 103 -4.02 -4.52 -1.44
CA THR A 103 -4.05 -5.93 -1.85
C THR A 103 -2.71 -6.61 -1.53
N TRP A 104 -2.63 -7.93 -1.63
CA TRP A 104 -1.39 -8.69 -1.48
C TRP A 104 -1.44 -10.06 -2.14
N SER A 105 -0.28 -10.69 -2.30
CA SER A 105 -0.13 -12.09 -2.69
C SER A 105 -0.54 -13.01 -1.54
N VAL A 106 -1.75 -13.57 -1.61
CA VAL A 106 -2.30 -14.45 -0.55
C VAL A 106 -1.51 -15.74 -0.33
N ARG A 107 -0.63 -16.11 -1.26
CA ARG A 107 0.29 -17.26 -1.12
C ARG A 107 1.76 -16.83 -0.99
N GLY A 108 2.03 -15.54 -0.82
CA GLY A 108 3.40 -15.02 -0.67
C GLY A 108 4.04 -15.44 0.65
N THR A 109 5.37 -15.33 0.73
CA THR A 109 6.19 -15.78 1.88
C THR A 109 5.75 -15.18 3.21
N ASN A 110 5.39 -13.89 3.22
CA ASN A 110 4.89 -13.19 4.40
C ASN A 110 3.35 -13.10 4.42
N GLY A 111 2.67 -13.90 3.60
CA GLY A 111 1.21 -14.04 3.64
C GLY A 111 0.75 -14.87 4.85
N VAL A 112 -0.54 -14.78 5.17
CA VAL A 112 -1.17 -15.62 6.19
C VAL A 112 -2.01 -16.67 5.47
N HIS A 113 -1.61 -17.94 5.58
CA HIS A 113 -2.23 -19.04 4.82
C HIS A 113 -3.59 -19.48 5.39
N ASP A 114 -3.75 -19.46 6.72
CA ASP A 114 -5.04 -19.73 7.33
C ASP A 114 -5.99 -18.56 7.05
N LYS A 115 -7.15 -18.87 6.43
CA LYS A 115 -8.09 -17.86 5.97
C LYS A 115 -8.66 -17.03 7.12
N LYS A 116 -8.89 -17.64 8.28
CA LYS A 116 -9.47 -16.94 9.43
C LYS A 116 -8.43 -16.01 10.06
N LEU A 117 -7.21 -16.50 10.26
CA LEU A 117 -6.10 -15.68 10.74
C LEU A 117 -5.75 -14.55 9.76
N ALA A 118 -5.92 -14.75 8.46
CA ALA A 118 -5.73 -13.70 7.47
C ALA A 118 -6.76 -12.56 7.63
N ILE A 119 -8.01 -12.90 7.96
CA ILE A 119 -9.04 -11.90 8.28
C ILE A 119 -8.67 -11.15 9.56
N ASP A 120 -8.25 -11.85 10.61
CA ASP A 120 -7.85 -11.21 11.88
C ASP A 120 -6.65 -10.26 11.68
N ALA A 121 -5.66 -10.67 10.88
CA ALA A 121 -4.51 -9.84 10.52
C ALA A 121 -4.92 -8.60 9.70
N LEU A 122 -5.84 -8.76 8.74
CA LEU A 122 -6.40 -7.64 7.97
C LEU A 122 -7.21 -6.69 8.86
N SER A 123 -7.99 -7.21 9.80
CA SER A 123 -8.77 -6.40 10.75
C SER A 123 -7.88 -5.49 11.60
N LEU A 124 -6.68 -5.95 11.98
CA LEU A 124 -5.69 -5.10 12.67
C LEU A 124 -5.22 -3.94 11.79
N THR A 125 -4.90 -4.21 10.51
CA THR A 125 -4.52 -3.15 9.56
C THR A 125 -5.65 -2.15 9.37
N ILE A 126 -6.89 -2.61 9.18
CA ILE A 126 -8.08 -1.77 9.04
C ILE A 126 -8.26 -0.87 10.25
N LYS A 127 -8.16 -1.43 11.47
CA LYS A 127 -8.25 -0.67 12.72
C LYS A 127 -7.22 0.45 12.78
N LYS A 128 -5.95 0.15 12.49
CA LYS A 128 -4.87 1.13 12.48
C LYS A 128 -5.07 2.24 11.43
N ILE A 129 -5.58 1.89 10.24
CA ILE A 129 -5.92 2.89 9.21
C ILE A 129 -7.04 3.80 9.71
N LYS A 130 -8.11 3.25 10.31
CA LYS A 130 -9.23 4.03 10.85
C LYS A 130 -8.85 4.93 12.03
N GLU A 131 -7.92 4.49 12.87
CA GLU A 131 -7.35 5.34 13.93
C GLU A 131 -6.46 6.45 13.36
N ALA A 132 -5.72 6.17 12.29
CA ALA A 132 -4.84 7.13 11.65
C ALA A 132 -5.58 8.16 10.79
N SER A 133 -6.60 7.73 10.05
CA SER A 133 -7.41 8.55 9.16
C SER A 133 -8.87 8.05 9.16
N PRO A 134 -9.72 8.58 10.06
CA PRO A 134 -11.08 8.10 10.27
C PRO A 134 -11.96 8.15 9.01
N ASP A 135 -11.78 9.20 8.22
CA ASP A 135 -12.60 9.51 7.04
C ASP A 135 -12.13 8.77 5.77
N SER A 136 -10.94 8.17 5.76
CA SER A 136 -10.48 7.38 4.63
C SER A 136 -11.43 6.22 4.34
N ARG A 137 -11.82 6.07 3.08
CA ARG A 137 -12.45 4.84 2.58
C ARG A 137 -11.37 3.78 2.43
N ILE A 138 -11.63 2.57 2.91
CA ILE A 138 -10.68 1.45 2.81
C ILE A 138 -11.23 0.48 1.76
N VAL A 139 -10.44 0.23 0.71
CA VAL A 139 -10.82 -0.66 -0.39
C VAL A 139 -9.80 -1.78 -0.50
N PHE A 140 -10.27 -3.02 -0.33
CA PHE A 140 -9.48 -4.22 -0.59
C PHE A 140 -9.82 -4.78 -1.97
N ILE A 141 -8.84 -4.79 -2.88
CA ILE A 141 -8.96 -5.51 -4.16
C ILE A 141 -8.51 -6.95 -3.92
N GLY A 142 -9.42 -7.91 -4.13
CA GLY A 142 -9.16 -9.32 -3.89
C GLY A 142 -8.06 -9.92 -4.78
N PRO A 143 -7.69 -11.20 -4.54
CA PRO A 143 -6.65 -11.88 -5.30
C PRO A 143 -6.96 -11.94 -6.79
N VAL A 144 -5.93 -11.72 -7.62
CA VAL A 144 -6.01 -11.95 -9.07
C VAL A 144 -5.80 -13.43 -9.41
N PRO A 145 -6.27 -13.92 -10.57
CA PRO A 145 -6.10 -15.30 -11.01
C PRO A 145 -4.64 -15.78 -11.07
#